data_AF-A0A2E1GP39-F1
#
_entry.id   AF-A0A2E1GP39-F1
#
_cell.length_a   1.000
_cell.length_b   1.000
_cell.length_c   1.000
_cell.angle_alpha   90.00
_cell.angle_beta   90.00
_cell.angle_gamma   90.00
#
_symmetry.space_group_name_H-M   'P 1'
#
loop_
_entity.id
_entity.type
_entity.pdbx_description
1 polymer ?
#
loop_
_entity_poly.entity_id
_entity_poly.type
_entity_poly.pdbx_seq_one_letter_code
_entity_poly.pdbx_strand_id
1 'polypeptide(L)'
;MLNKVTEPIAQARMGILSEWSLRLVLSYLFFSSGQPKLAGLIDSPNEPLGFVKNLYLFSDFPVISSYLATIAELILIPIFIIVGGLKFIGPTAKALSTLGGLLGTFVMAVVIFGFHFGVLGENFSDVKYQLALFAMSIYFLFK
;
A
#
# COMPACT_ATOMS: atom_id res chain seq x y z
N MET A 1 33.43 31.00 -15.60
CA MET A 1 33.03 29.57 -15.58
C MET A 1 32.30 29.29 -14.27
N LEU A 2 30.98 29.17 -14.31
CA LEU A 2 30.19 28.72 -13.15
C LEU A 2 29.13 27.76 -13.69
N ASN A 3 29.61 26.59 -14.09
CA ASN A 3 28.76 25.47 -14.43
C ASN A 3 28.27 24.86 -13.11
N LYS A 4 27.28 25.50 -12.47
CA LYS A 4 26.47 24.84 -11.45
C LYS A 4 25.65 23.80 -12.20
N VAL A 5 26.23 22.61 -12.36
CA VAL A 5 25.46 21.40 -12.66
C VAL A 5 24.47 21.30 -11.51
N THR A 6 23.23 21.75 -11.76
CA THR A 6 22.11 21.52 -10.87
C THR A 6 21.97 20.01 -10.79
N GLU A 7 22.42 19.42 -9.68
CA GLU A 7 22.11 18.02 -9.38
C GLU A 7 20.60 17.82 -9.63
N PRO A 8 20.19 16.77 -10.35
CA PRO A 8 18.78 16.49 -10.57
C PRO A 8 18.05 16.56 -9.23
N ILE A 9 16.87 17.19 -9.17
CA ILE A 9 16.10 17.39 -7.92
C ILE A 9 15.95 16.08 -7.13
N ALA A 10 15.94 14.93 -7.82
CA ALA A 10 15.92 13.58 -7.25
C ALA A 10 17.14 13.22 -6.37
N GLN A 11 18.29 13.87 -6.55
CA GLN A 11 19.52 13.65 -5.76
C GLN A 11 19.78 14.74 -4.72
N ALA A 12 19.06 15.85 -4.78
CA ALA A 12 19.13 16.91 -3.78
C ALA A 12 18.58 16.43 -2.43
N ARG A 13 19.04 17.03 -1.31
CA ARG A 13 18.52 16.76 0.06
C ARG A 13 16.99 16.82 0.14
N MET A 14 16.38 17.72 -0.64
CA MET A 14 14.92 17.84 -0.77
C MET A 14 14.27 16.63 -1.45
N GLY A 15 14.89 16.04 -2.48
CA GLY A 15 14.40 14.82 -3.12
C GLY A 15 14.38 13.64 -2.15
N ILE A 16 15.44 13.48 -1.36
CA ILE A 16 15.52 12.44 -0.31
C ILE A 16 14.43 12.65 0.74
N LEU A 17 14.24 13.88 1.23
CA LEU A 17 13.19 14.19 2.21
C LEU A 17 11.80 13.91 1.65
N SER A 18 11.50 14.33 0.42
CA SER A 18 10.20 14.08 -0.21
C SER A 18 9.90 12.58 -0.37
N GLU A 19 10.90 11.77 -0.71
CA GLU A 19 10.73 10.32 -0.83
C GLU A 19 10.47 9.68 0.53
N TRP A 20 11.21 10.05 1.56
CA TRP A 20 10.99 9.55 2.92
C TRP A 20 9.65 9.99 3.49
N SER A 21 9.21 11.22 3.21
CA SER A 21 7.86 11.66 3.56
C SER A 21 6.80 10.78 2.91
N LEU A 22 6.96 10.45 1.62
CA LEU A 22 6.02 9.57 0.92
C LEU A 22 6.01 8.16 1.51
N ARG A 23 7.19 7.61 1.85
CA ARG A 23 7.32 6.30 2.51
C ARG A 23 6.59 6.27 3.84
N LEU A 24 6.86 7.28 4.69
CA LEU A 24 6.24 7.37 6.02
C LEU A 24 4.73 7.55 5.94
N VAL A 25 4.24 8.44 5.06
CA VAL A 25 2.81 8.66 4.86
C VAL A 25 2.15 7.39 4.35
N LEU A 26 2.70 6.76 3.31
CA LEU A 26 2.13 5.53 2.76
C LEU A 26 2.07 4.42 3.80
N SER A 27 3.17 4.18 4.53
CA SER A 27 3.23 3.18 5.59
C SER A 27 2.25 3.47 6.72
N TYR A 28 2.12 4.72 7.15
CA TYR A 28 1.18 5.10 8.19
C TYR A 28 -0.28 4.89 7.75
N LEU A 29 -0.62 5.29 6.52
CA LEU A 29 -1.98 5.19 6.03
C LEU A 29 -2.43 3.74 5.83
N PHE A 30 -1.54 2.86 5.34
CA PHE A 30 -1.80 1.43 5.27
C PHE A 30 -1.94 0.80 6.65
N PHE A 31 -1.06 1.17 7.59
CA PHE A 31 -1.19 0.72 8.97
C PHE A 31 -2.54 1.15 9.56
N SER A 32 -2.92 2.42 9.39
CA SER A 32 -4.19 2.95 9.87
C SER A 32 -5.41 2.29 9.20
N SER A 33 -5.34 1.95 7.91
CA SER A 33 -6.44 1.27 7.21
C SER A 33 -6.61 -0.19 7.64
N GLY A 34 -5.52 -0.84 8.05
CA GLY A 34 -5.52 -2.22 8.49
C GLY A 34 -6.03 -2.41 9.93
N GLN A 35 -5.92 -1.40 10.81
CA GLN A 35 -6.38 -1.46 12.20
C GLN A 35 -7.87 -1.87 12.35
N PRO A 36 -8.84 -1.21 11.69
CA PRO A 36 -10.25 -1.60 11.82
C PRO A 36 -10.54 -2.99 11.24
N LYS A 37 -9.75 -3.45 10.25
CA LYS A 37 -9.88 -4.80 9.68
C LYS A 37 -9.43 -5.86 10.68
N LEU A 38 -8.34 -5.60 11.40
CA LEU A 38 -7.87 -6.49 12.45
C LEU A 38 -8.88 -6.54 13.60
N ALA A 39 -9.40 -5.41 14.04
CA ALA A 39 -10.45 -5.38 15.07
C ALA A 39 -11.66 -6.22 14.65
N GLY A 40 -12.18 -6.02 13.43
CA GLY A 40 -13.30 -6.83 12.91
C GLY A 40 -13.01 -8.32 12.82
N LEU A 41 -11.78 -8.72 12.46
CA LEU A 41 -11.37 -10.12 12.43
C LEU A 41 -11.13 -10.70 13.83
N ILE A 42 -10.76 -9.90 14.83
CA ILE A 42 -10.67 -10.35 16.22
C ILE A 42 -12.07 -10.59 16.79
N ASP A 43 -13.01 -9.68 16.49
CA ASP A 43 -14.38 -9.76 16.96
C ASP A 43 -15.15 -10.94 16.32
N SER A 44 -14.92 -11.17 15.01
CA SER A 44 -15.54 -12.25 14.23
C SER A 44 -14.50 -13.07 13.46
N PRO A 45 -13.72 -13.96 14.13
CA PRO A 45 -12.54 -14.59 13.54
C PRO A 45 -12.81 -15.60 12.43
N ASN A 46 -14.05 -16.09 12.33
CA ASN A 46 -14.48 -17.05 11.32
C ASN A 46 -15.27 -16.40 10.19
N GLU A 47 -15.47 -15.07 10.24
CA GLU A 47 -16.21 -14.34 9.22
C GLU A 47 -15.23 -13.57 8.32
N PRO A 48 -15.33 -13.71 6.98
CA PRO A 48 -14.48 -12.95 6.09
C PRO A 48 -14.90 -11.48 6.06
N LEU A 49 -13.94 -10.61 5.77
CA LEU A 49 -14.23 -9.20 5.49
C LEU A 49 -15.17 -9.11 4.28
N GLY A 50 -16.12 -8.16 4.34
CA GLY A 50 -17.18 -8.04 3.34
C GLY A 50 -16.66 -7.90 1.90
N PHE A 51 -15.56 -7.18 1.69
CA PHE A 51 -14.94 -7.06 0.36
C PHE A 51 -14.34 -8.36 -0.15
N VAL A 52 -13.82 -9.21 0.73
CA VAL A 52 -13.21 -10.50 0.35
C VAL A 52 -14.28 -11.50 -0.05
N LYS A 53 -15.41 -11.51 0.66
CA LYS A 53 -16.56 -12.36 0.31
C LYS A 53 -17.09 -12.10 -1.11
N ASN A 54 -17.01 -10.85 -1.58
CA ASN A 54 -17.54 -10.44 -2.88
C ASN A 54 -16.55 -10.63 -4.04
N LEU A 55 -15.31 -11.05 -3.75
CA LEU A 55 -14.31 -11.40 -4.76
C LEU A 55 -14.42 -12.89 -5.13
N TYR A 56 -15.55 -13.27 -5.71
CA TYR A 56 -15.80 -14.64 -6.17
C TYR A 56 -14.73 -15.15 -7.18
N LEU A 57 -14.02 -14.23 -7.82
CA LEU A 57 -13.00 -14.52 -8.83
C LEU A 57 -11.65 -14.97 -8.25
N PHE A 58 -11.40 -14.80 -6.94
CA PHE A 58 -10.06 -14.93 -6.36
C PHE A 58 -9.93 -15.96 -5.22
N SER A 59 -11.00 -16.58 -4.69
CA SER A 59 -10.82 -17.46 -3.52
C SER A 59 -11.99 -18.39 -3.19
N ASP A 60 -11.67 -19.66 -2.90
CA ASP A 60 -12.49 -20.63 -2.15
C ASP A 60 -12.28 -20.54 -0.62
N PHE A 61 -11.36 -19.67 -0.15
CA PHE A 61 -10.93 -19.55 1.25
C PHE A 61 -11.00 -18.09 1.77
N PRO A 62 -12.19 -17.46 1.80
CA PRO A 62 -12.35 -16.02 2.00
C PRO A 62 -11.89 -15.52 3.38
N VAL A 63 -11.95 -16.35 4.42
CA VAL A 63 -11.48 -15.97 5.77
C VAL A 63 -9.96 -15.80 5.78
N ILE A 64 -9.22 -16.77 5.24
CA ILE A 64 -7.75 -16.72 5.15
C ILE A 64 -7.32 -15.50 4.33
N SER A 65 -7.97 -15.27 3.18
CA SER A 65 -7.73 -14.10 2.35
C SER A 65 -7.94 -12.77 3.10
N SER A 66 -8.90 -12.71 4.03
CA SER A 66 -9.16 -11.54 4.87
C SER A 66 -8.02 -11.27 5.86
N TYR A 67 -7.49 -12.31 6.50
CA TYR A 67 -6.31 -12.18 7.36
C TYR A 67 -5.07 -11.79 6.56
N LEU A 68 -4.85 -12.39 5.40
CA LEU A 68 -3.70 -12.06 4.54
C LEU A 68 -3.75 -10.60 4.07
N ALA A 69 -4.92 -10.11 3.64
CA ALA A 69 -5.09 -8.70 3.27
C ALA A 69 -4.82 -7.78 4.46
N THR A 70 -5.31 -8.13 5.65
CA THR A 70 -5.11 -7.35 6.88
C THR A 70 -3.63 -7.31 7.29
N ILE A 71 -2.93 -8.45 7.25
CA ILE A 71 -1.49 -8.54 7.53
C ILE A 71 -0.69 -7.74 6.49
N ALA A 72 -1.10 -7.79 5.22
CA ALA A 72 -0.44 -7.03 4.17
C ALA A 72 -0.50 -5.52 4.46
N GLU A 73 -1.67 -4.99 4.81
CA GLU A 73 -1.86 -3.56 5.13
C GLU A 73 -1.18 -3.15 6.44
N LEU A 74 -1.32 -3.95 7.50
CA LEU A 74 -0.78 -3.60 8.82
C LEU A 74 0.73 -3.73 8.91
N ILE A 75 1.31 -4.74 8.25
CA ILE A 75 2.67 -5.17 8.57
C ILE A 75 3.53 -5.16 7.31
N LEU A 76 3.16 -5.94 6.30
CA LEU A 76 4.07 -6.21 5.18
C LEU A 76 4.33 -4.96 4.35
N ILE A 77 3.28 -4.26 3.90
CA ILE A 77 3.44 -3.04 3.09
C ILE A 77 4.19 -1.97 3.88
N PRO A 78 3.81 -1.60 5.13
CA PRO A 78 4.54 -0.61 5.90
C PRO A 78 6.02 -0.96 6.08
N ILE A 79 6.34 -2.20 6.45
CA ILE A 79 7.72 -2.64 6.67
C ILE A 79 8.52 -2.61 5.36
N PHE A 80 7.98 -3.17 4.28
CA PHE A 80 8.69 -3.22 3.00
C PHE A 80 8.96 -1.84 2.42
N ILE A 81 8.01 -0.89 2.57
CA ILE A 81 8.19 0.49 2.13
C ILE A 81 9.23 1.24 2.98
N ILE A 82 9.24 1.05 4.31
CA ILE A 82 10.23 1.71 5.19
C ILE A 82 11.61 1.10 5.01
N VAL A 83 11.74 -0.22 5.13
CA VAL A 83 13.01 -0.94 5.00
C VAL A 83 13.58 -0.73 3.60
N GLY A 84 12.72 -0.73 2.57
CA GLY A 84 13.13 -0.47 1.19
C GLY A 84 13.72 0.93 0.94
N GLY A 85 13.53 1.89 1.87
CA GLY A 85 14.17 3.21 1.81
C GLY A 85 15.59 3.23 2.38
N LEU A 86 15.98 2.20 3.14
CA LEU A 86 17.25 2.13 3.84
C LEU A 86 18.39 1.77 2.87
N LYS A 87 19.06 2.78 2.31
CA LYS A 87 20.11 2.60 1.29
C LYS A 87 21.25 1.63 1.66
N PHE A 88 21.49 1.40 2.95
CA PHE A 88 22.58 0.54 3.43
C PHE A 88 22.34 -0.97 3.21
N ILE A 89 21.10 -1.39 2.89
CA ILE A 89 20.79 -2.80 2.59
C ILE A 89 20.97 -3.15 1.10
N GLY A 90 21.52 -2.22 0.30
CA GLY A 90 21.93 -2.48 -1.08
C GLY A 90 20.78 -2.82 -2.04
N PRO A 91 21.00 -3.71 -3.03
CA PRO A 91 19.98 -4.08 -4.03
C PRO A 91 18.67 -4.61 -3.44
N THR A 92 18.73 -5.21 -2.24
CA THR A 92 17.56 -5.70 -1.51
C THR A 92 16.59 -4.57 -1.15
N ALA A 93 17.08 -3.34 -0.95
CA ALA A 93 16.23 -2.18 -0.63
C ALA A 93 15.21 -1.89 -1.73
N LYS A 94 15.69 -1.97 -2.98
CA LYS A 94 14.84 -1.77 -4.15
C LYS A 94 13.80 -2.87 -4.25
N ALA A 95 14.23 -4.14 -4.14
CA ALA A 95 13.32 -5.28 -4.21
C ALA A 95 12.21 -5.20 -3.15
N LEU A 96 12.56 -4.81 -1.91
CA LEU A 96 11.58 -4.60 -0.84
C LEU A 96 10.64 -3.44 -1.14
N SER A 97 11.15 -2.29 -1.62
CA SER A 97 10.29 -1.17 -2.03
C SER A 97 9.29 -1.58 -3.11
N THR A 98 9.76 -2.28 -4.14
CA THR A 98 8.92 -2.78 -5.23
C THR A 98 7.90 -3.78 -4.74
N LEU A 99 8.28 -4.70 -3.85
CA LEU A 99 7.35 -5.67 -3.27
C LEU A 99 6.27 -4.99 -2.42
N GLY A 100 6.65 -4.01 -1.59
CA GLY A 100 5.69 -3.20 -0.83
C GLY A 100 4.73 -2.43 -1.74
N GLY A 101 5.26 -1.83 -2.82
CA GLY A 101 4.45 -1.16 -3.85
C GLY A 101 3.50 -2.11 -4.58
N LEU A 102 3.94 -3.32 -4.91
CA LEU A 102 3.13 -4.34 -5.58
C LEU A 102 1.99 -4.82 -4.70
N LEU A 103 2.29 -5.15 -3.44
CA LEU A 103 1.28 -5.53 -2.47
C LEU A 103 0.27 -4.41 -2.24
N GLY A 104 0.73 -3.17 -2.06
CA GLY A 104 -0.16 -2.02 -1.87
C GLY A 104 -1.05 -1.75 -3.08
N THR A 105 -0.49 -1.85 -4.29
CA THR A 105 -1.24 -1.68 -5.54
C THR A 105 -2.32 -2.75 -5.67
N PHE A 106 -1.95 -4.02 -5.42
CA PHE A 106 -2.88 -5.14 -5.50
C PHE A 106 -4.01 -5.02 -4.47
N VAL A 107 -3.66 -4.76 -3.21
CA VAL A 107 -4.65 -4.61 -2.13
C VAL A 107 -5.59 -3.44 -2.39
N MET A 108 -5.08 -2.29 -2.84
CA MET A 108 -5.92 -1.15 -3.16
C MET A 108 -6.80 -1.38 -4.39
N ALA A 109 -6.31 -2.07 -5.43
CA ALA A 109 -7.17 -2.47 -6.55
C ALA A 109 -8.33 -3.34 -6.06
N VAL A 110 -8.03 -4.34 -5.22
CA VAL A 110 -9.04 -5.21 -4.63
C VAL A 110 -10.05 -4.43 -3.79
N VAL A 111 -9.59 -3.50 -2.95
CA VAL A 111 -10.47 -2.67 -2.13
C VAL A 111 -11.33 -1.74 -3.00
N ILE A 112 -10.76 -1.06 -4.00
CA ILE A 112 -11.50 -0.14 -4.86
C ILE A 112 -12.55 -0.90 -5.69
N PHE A 113 -12.12 -1.87 -6.49
CA PHE A 113 -13.00 -2.54 -7.44
C PHE A 113 -13.91 -3.57 -6.76
N GLY A 114 -13.38 -4.30 -5.77
CA GLY A 114 -14.12 -5.33 -5.05
C GLY A 114 -15.06 -4.75 -4.01
N PHE A 115 -14.63 -3.77 -3.21
CA PHE A 115 -15.45 -3.22 -2.12
C PHE A 115 -16.24 -1.99 -2.55
N HIS A 116 -15.55 -0.92 -2.91
CA HIS A 116 -16.21 0.37 -3.08
C HIS A 116 -17.14 0.35 -4.29
N PHE A 117 -16.64 -0.09 -5.45
CA PHE A 117 -17.45 -0.16 -6.66
C PHE A 117 -18.39 -1.37 -6.64
N GLY A 118 -17.89 -2.53 -6.24
CA GLY A 118 -18.64 -3.79 -6.28
C GLY A 118 -19.70 -3.96 -5.19
N VAL A 119 -19.45 -3.48 -3.96
CA VAL A 119 -20.32 -3.70 -2.79
C VAL A 119 -21.05 -2.42 -2.39
N LEU A 120 -20.33 -1.31 -2.28
CA LEU A 120 -20.92 -0.05 -1.82
C LEU A 120 -21.61 0.72 -2.96
N GLY A 121 -21.35 0.37 -4.22
CA GLY A 121 -21.89 1.08 -5.39
C GLY A 121 -21.37 2.51 -5.50
N GLU A 122 -20.24 2.80 -4.86
CA GLU A 122 -19.60 4.11 -4.86
C GLU A 122 -18.93 4.41 -6.21
N ASN A 123 -18.64 5.68 -6.48
CA ASN A 123 -17.97 6.11 -7.70
C ASN A 123 -16.56 6.65 -7.40
N PHE A 124 -15.81 7.00 -8.45
CA PHE A 124 -14.43 7.51 -8.33
C PHE A 124 -14.29 8.72 -7.40
N SER A 125 -15.32 9.55 -7.27
CA SER A 125 -15.27 10.75 -6.42
C SER A 125 -15.38 10.43 -4.93
N ASP A 126 -15.91 9.25 -4.59
CA ASP A 126 -16.08 8.75 -3.22
C ASP A 126 -14.82 8.04 -2.71
N VAL A 127 -14.00 7.49 -3.61
CA VAL A 127 -12.82 6.66 -3.28
C VAL A 127 -11.47 7.38 -3.41
N LYS A 128 -11.46 8.72 -3.27
CA LYS A 128 -10.25 9.55 -3.45
C LYS A 128 -9.09 9.11 -2.57
N TYR A 129 -9.38 8.67 -1.35
CA TYR A 129 -8.38 8.19 -0.41
C TYR A 129 -7.69 6.90 -0.91
N GLN A 130 -8.48 5.93 -1.34
CA GLN A 130 -8.02 4.65 -1.86
C GLN A 130 -7.27 4.84 -3.18
N LEU A 131 -7.72 5.76 -4.04
CA LEU A 131 -7.01 6.14 -5.26
C LEU A 131 -5.66 6.79 -4.96
N ALA A 132 -5.57 7.62 -3.92
CA ALA A 132 -4.30 8.21 -3.49
C ALA A 132 -3.33 7.13 -2.99
N LEU A 133 -3.81 6.19 -2.17
CA LEU A 133 -3.02 5.03 -1.74
C LEU A 133 -2.55 4.20 -2.93
N PHE A 134 -3.44 3.90 -3.86
CA PHE A 134 -3.14 3.17 -5.08
C PHE A 134 -2.04 3.86 -5.90
N ALA A 135 -2.17 5.18 -6.14
CA ALA A 135 -1.18 5.95 -6.88
C ALA A 135 0.19 5.99 -6.17
N MET A 136 0.20 6.17 -4.85
CA MET A 136 1.43 6.14 -4.06
C MET A 136 2.08 4.76 -4.06
N SER A 137 1.31 3.67 -4.03
CA SER A 137 1.83 2.31 -4.16
C SER A 137 2.45 2.07 -5.54
N ILE A 138 1.81 2.54 -6.62
CA ILE A 138 2.35 2.45 -7.99
C ILE A 138 3.69 3.18 -8.11
N TYR A 139 3.85 4.34 -7.45
CA TYR A 139 5.12 5.06 -7.46
C TYR A 139 6.30 4.18 -7.02
N PHE A 140 6.11 3.33 -6.01
CA PHE A 140 7.17 2.44 -5.50
C PHE A 140 7.45 1.21 -6.37
N LEU A 141 6.65 0.95 -7.42
CA LEU A 141 6.95 -0.09 -8.40
C LEU A 141 8.12 0.28 -9.31
N PHE A 142 8.31 1.57 -9.56
CA PHE A 142 9.26 2.08 -10.55
C PHE A 142 10.49 2.75 -9.92
N LYS A 143 10.53 2.86 -8.59
CA LYS A 143 11.63 3.46 -7.84
C LYS A 143 12.70 2.42 -7.49
#